data_AF-A0A4Y8C937-F1
#
_entry.id   AF-A0A4Y8C937-F1
#
_cell.length_a   1.000
_cell.length_b   1.000
_cell.length_c   1.000
_cell.angle_alpha   90.00
_cell.angle_beta   90.00
_cell.angle_gamma   90.00
#
_symmetry.space_group_name_H-M   'P 1'
#
loop_
_entity.id
_entity.type
_entity.pdbx_description
1 polymer ?
#
loop_
_entity_poly.entity_id
_entity_poly.type
_entity_poly.pdbx_seq_one_letter_code
_entity_poly.pdbx_strand_id
1 'polypeptide(L)'
;MTLEQILEKTKNVRLVAASKYIDASVIEKLFDQGIVEFGENQVQALAQKKENLDEKKLDIKWHFIGTLQSNKINLLIKQKPILWHSCNGIKIA
;
A
#
# COMPACT_ATOMS: atom_id res chain seq x y z
N MET A 1 -21.23 -4.02 -5.82
CA MET A 1 -21.13 -2.91 -4.84
C MET A 1 -20.16 -1.90 -5.42
N THR A 2 -20.57 -0.65 -5.61
CA THR A 2 -19.70 0.42 -6.17
C THR A 2 -18.78 0.99 -5.09
N LEU A 3 -17.74 1.72 -5.50
CA LEU A 3 -16.85 2.41 -4.56
C LEU A 3 -17.64 3.41 -3.69
N GLU A 4 -18.62 4.12 -4.27
CA GLU A 4 -19.45 5.05 -3.50
C GLU A 4 -20.25 4.33 -2.40
N GLN A 5 -20.81 3.16 -2.70
CA GLN A 5 -21.54 2.36 -1.73
C GLN A 5 -20.66 1.86 -0.57
N ILE A 6 -19.38 1.60 -0.84
CA ILE A 6 -18.41 1.24 0.21
C ILE A 6 -18.16 2.44 1.10
N LEU A 7 -17.81 3.58 0.50
CA LEU A 7 -17.47 4.79 1.24
C LEU A 7 -18.66 5.30 2.08
N GLU A 8 -19.87 5.23 1.54
CA GLU A 8 -21.09 5.61 2.27
C GLU A 8 -21.31 4.76 3.52
N LYS A 9 -21.10 3.44 3.43
CA LYS A 9 -21.27 2.51 4.55
C LYS A 9 -20.14 2.59 5.57
N THR A 10 -19.03 3.24 5.23
CA THR A 10 -17.78 3.15 6.00
C THR A 10 -17.19 4.52 6.35
N LYS A 11 -18.06 5.49 6.68
CA LYS A 11 -17.70 6.89 6.98
C LYS A 11 -16.58 7.12 8.00
N ASN A 12 -16.33 6.17 8.89
CA ASN A 12 -15.29 6.25 9.94
C ASN A 12 -14.17 5.21 9.76
N VAL A 13 -14.01 4.63 8.57
CA VAL A 13 -12.92 3.67 8.30
C VAL A 13 -11.91 4.26 7.34
N ARG A 14 -10.70 3.71 7.38
CA ARG A 14 -9.70 3.92 6.35
C ARG A 14 -9.80 2.81 5.32
N LEU A 15 -10.06 3.18 4.06
CA LEU A 15 -10.04 2.24 2.95
C LEU A 15 -8.61 2.05 2.47
N VAL A 16 -8.08 0.83 2.63
CA VAL A 16 -6.77 0.44 2.09
C VAL A 16 -7.00 -0.55 0.96
N ALA A 17 -6.71 -0.15 -0.27
CA ALA A 17 -6.84 -1.03 -1.43
C ALA A 17 -5.67 -2.01 -1.50
N ALA A 18 -5.94 -3.30 -1.39
CA ALA A 18 -4.91 -4.32 -1.57
C ALA A 18 -4.48 -4.37 -3.04
N SER A 19 -3.26 -3.90 -3.34
CA SER A 19 -2.73 -3.76 -4.70
C SER A 19 -1.80 -4.90 -5.11
N LYS A 20 -1.77 -5.99 -4.34
CA LYS A 20 -1.08 -7.22 -4.75
C LYS A 20 -1.61 -7.70 -6.11
N TYR A 21 -0.70 -8.14 -6.98
CA TYR A 21 -0.98 -8.67 -8.33
C TYR A 21 -1.53 -7.69 -9.37
N ILE A 22 -1.61 -6.39 -9.08
CA ILE A 22 -1.93 -5.37 -10.08
C ILE A 22 -0.73 -4.46 -10.34
N ASP A 23 -0.68 -3.87 -11.54
CA ASP A 23 0.37 -2.97 -11.97
C ASP A 23 0.15 -1.53 -11.50
N ALA A 24 1.21 -0.72 -11.57
CA ALA A 24 1.18 0.71 -11.21
C ALA A 24 0.11 1.50 -11.98
N SER A 25 -0.18 1.15 -13.24
CA SER A 25 -1.22 1.80 -14.05
C SER A 25 -2.64 1.58 -13.51
N VAL A 26 -2.89 0.45 -12.84
CA VAL A 26 -4.19 0.19 -12.19
C VAL A 26 -4.29 0.99 -10.89
N ILE A 27 -3.19 1.09 -10.15
CA ILE A 27 -3.10 1.92 -8.94
C ILE A 27 -3.38 3.39 -9.27
N GLU A 28 -2.81 3.90 -10.35
CA GLU A 28 -3.08 5.25 -10.85
C GLU A 28 -4.57 5.46 -11.17
N LYS A 29 -5.20 4.55 -11.91
CA LYS A 29 -6.65 4.64 -12.20
C LYS A 29 -7.52 4.65 -10.95
N LEU A 30 -7.13 3.89 -9.92
CA LEU A 30 -7.83 3.88 -8.63
C LEU A 30 -7.56 5.16 -7.83
N PHE A 31 -6.36 5.72 -7.96
CA PHE A 31 -6.02 7.02 -7.39
C PHE A 31 -6.87 8.14 -7.98
N ASP A 32 -7.07 8.14 -9.30
CA ASP A 32 -7.97 9.08 -9.99
C ASP A 32 -9.43 8.95 -9.54
N GLN A 33 -9.82 7.80 -8.98
CA GLN A 33 -11.13 7.55 -8.36
C GLN A 33 -11.18 7.92 -6.87
N GLY A 34 -10.12 8.52 -6.32
CA GLY A 34 -10.04 8.99 -4.94
C GLY A 34 -9.46 7.99 -3.94
N ILE A 35 -8.99 6.82 -4.36
CA ILE A 35 -8.30 5.88 -3.47
C ILE A 35 -6.85 6.32 -3.28
N VAL A 36 -6.48 6.68 -2.05
CA VAL A 36 -5.13 7.19 -1.75
C VAL A 36 -4.25 6.22 -0.96
N GLU A 37 -4.83 5.20 -0.32
CA GLU A 37 -4.09 4.24 0.50
C GLU A 37 -4.06 2.84 -0.16
N PHE A 38 -2.86 2.29 -0.33
CA PHE A 38 -2.65 1.01 -1.00
C PHE A 38 -1.80 0.06 -0.17
N GLY A 39 -2.13 -1.24 -0.19
CA GLY A 39 -1.46 -2.28 0.57
C GLY A 39 -0.75 -3.30 -0.31
N GLU A 40 0.56 -3.46 -0.11
CA GLU A 40 1.38 -4.48 -0.77
C GLU A 40 1.78 -5.61 0.18
N ASN A 41 1.90 -6.82 -0.36
CA ASN A 41 2.33 -8.00 0.40
C ASN A 41 3.80 -8.40 0.15
N GLN A 42 4.45 -7.81 -0.85
CA GLN A 42 5.85 -8.04 -1.17
C GLN A 42 6.58 -6.71 -1.25
N VAL A 43 7.61 -6.54 -0.43
CA VAL A 43 8.31 -5.26 -0.28
C VAL A 43 9.03 -4.85 -1.57
N GLN A 44 9.49 -5.82 -2.38
CA GLN A 44 10.08 -5.51 -3.68
C GLN A 44 9.05 -4.97 -4.66
N ALA A 45 7.84 -5.55 -4.68
CA ALA A 45 6.74 -5.04 -5.49
C ALA A 45 6.32 -3.64 -5.03
N LEU A 46 6.28 -3.39 -3.72
CA LEU A 46 6.05 -2.06 -3.15
C LEU A 46 7.10 -1.07 -3.66
N ALA A 47 8.38 -1.40 -3.52
CA ALA A 47 9.48 -0.53 -3.95
C ALA A 47 9.39 -0.19 -5.45
N GLN A 48 9.19 -1.20 -6.29
CA GLN A 48 9.08 -1.01 -7.74
C GLN A 48 7.86 -0.15 -8.13
N LYS A 49 6.70 -0.40 -7.53
CA LYS A 49 5.49 0.37 -7.81
C LYS A 49 5.61 1.80 -7.35
N LYS A 50 6.19 2.01 -6.16
CA LYS A 50 6.46 3.33 -5.63
C LYS A 50 7.38 4.12 -6.55
N GLU A 51 8.49 3.52 -6.97
CA GLU A 51 9.43 4.13 -7.94
C GLU A 51 8.73 4.52 -9.25
N ASN A 52 7.94 3.61 -9.83
CA ASN A 52 7.18 3.89 -11.06
C ASN A 52 6.14 5.01 -10.92
N LEU A 53 5.61 5.23 -9.71
CA LEU A 53 4.56 6.22 -9.44
C LEU A 53 5.11 7.54 -8.89
N ASP A 54 6.32 7.54 -8.33
CA ASP A 54 7.03 8.74 -7.86
C ASP A 54 7.31 9.70 -9.04
N GLU A 55 7.55 9.19 -10.25
CA GLU A 55 7.67 10.00 -11.48
C GLU A 55 6.42 10.88 -11.72
N LYS A 56 5.25 10.41 -11.28
CA LYS A 56 3.95 11.07 -11.45
C LYS A 56 3.57 11.98 -10.28
N LYS A 57 4.38 12.02 -9.22
CA LYS A 57 4.15 12.84 -8.00
C LYS A 57 2.77 12.61 -7.36
N LEU A 58 2.26 11.39 -7.39
CA LEU A 58 1.00 11.02 -6.74
C LEU A 58 1.21 10.90 -5.23
N ASP A 59 0.31 11.46 -4.42
CA ASP A 59 0.35 11.37 -2.95
C ASP A 59 -0.21 10.01 -2.46
N ILE A 60 0.45 8.94 -2.87
CA ILE A 60 0.06 7.57 -2.53
C ILE A 60 0.63 7.18 -1.17
N LYS A 61 -0.26 6.71 -0.30
CA LYS A 61 0.07 6.21 1.03
C LYS A 61 0.21 4.69 1.00
N TRP A 62 1.45 4.23 1.17
CA TRP A 62 1.78 2.81 1.13
C TRP A 62 1.64 2.14 2.49
N HIS A 63 0.93 1.04 2.53
CA HIS A 63 0.87 0.09 3.63
C HIS A 63 1.60 -1.20 3.26
N PHE A 64 2.21 -1.83 4.26
CA PHE A 64 2.72 -3.19 4.10
C PHE A 64 1.84 -4.16 4.88
N ILE A 65 1.20 -5.08 4.15
CA ILE A 65 0.18 -6.00 4.68
C ILE A 65 0.63 -7.47 4.64
N GLY A 66 1.78 -7.78 4.03
CA GLY A 66 2.30 -9.14 3.90
C GLY A 66 3.29 -9.51 5.01
N THR A 67 3.56 -10.79 5.23
CA THR A 67 4.59 -11.21 6.19
C THR A 67 5.97 -10.74 5.75
N LEU A 68 6.70 -10.07 6.65
CA LEU A 68 8.04 -9.57 6.35
C LEU A 68 9.11 -10.61 6.69
N GLN A 69 9.97 -10.92 5.72
CA GLN A 69 11.20 -11.69 5.99
C GLN A 69 12.22 -10.78 6.68
N SER A 70 12.91 -11.27 7.71
CA SER A 70 13.79 -10.47 8.57
C SER A 70 14.90 -9.74 7.79
N ASN A 71 15.45 -10.37 6.75
CA ASN A 71 16.49 -9.77 5.89
C ASN A 71 15.98 -8.63 5.00
N LYS A 72 14.67 -8.34 4.99
CA LYS A 72 14.05 -7.30 4.16
C LYS A 72 13.57 -6.08 4.96
N ILE A 73 13.83 -6.02 6.27
CA ILE A 73 13.42 -4.89 7.12
C ILE A 73 13.96 -3.55 6.63
N ASN A 74 15.25 -3.50 6.28
CA ASN A 74 15.89 -2.29 5.77
C ASN A 74 15.25 -1.81 4.45
N LEU A 75 14.86 -2.76 3.59
CA LEU A 75 14.19 -2.42 2.35
C LEU A 75 12.80 -1.82 2.64
N LEU A 76 12.06 -2.38 3.59
CA LEU A 76 10.74 -1.86 3.98
C LEU A 76 10.84 -0.45 4.58
N ILE A 77 11.79 -0.23 5.50
CA ILE A 77 12.03 1.08 6.11
C ILE A 77 12.34 2.14 5.04
N LYS A 78 13.15 1.80 4.03
CA LYS A 78 13.46 2.70 2.91
C LYS A 78 12.20 3.15 2.17
N GLN A 79 11.17 2.30 2.08
CA GLN A 79 9.91 2.65 1.42
C GLN A 79 9.02 3.58 2.25
N LYS A 80 9.33 3.79 3.53
CA LYS A 80 8.58 4.65 4.46
C LYS A 80 7.06 4.36 4.40
N PRO A 81 6.62 3.10 4.60
CA PRO A 81 5.20 2.80 4.66
C PRO A 81 4.57 3.55 5.83
N ILE A 82 3.33 3.98 5.67
CA ILE A 82 2.61 4.67 6.75
C ILE A 82 2.16 3.72 7.86
N LEU A 83 2.04 2.42 7.54
CA LEU A 83 1.78 1.36 8.51
C LEU A 83 2.25 -0.01 7.99
N TRP A 84 2.93 -0.75 8.86
CA TRP A 84 3.21 -2.18 8.69
C TRP A 84 2.22 -2.99 9.56
N HIS A 85 1.27 -3.66 8.92
CA HIS A 85 0.14 -4.32 9.60
C HIS A 85 0.48 -5.70 10.18
N SER A 86 1.53 -6.33 9.65
CA SER A 86 1.87 -7.74 9.89
C SER A 86 3.10 -7.90 10.79
N CYS A 87 3.37 -6.91 11.66
CA CYS A 87 4.42 -7.03 12.66
C CYS A 87 4.03 -8.11 13.68
N ASN A 88 4.73 -9.25 13.64
CA ASN A 88 4.40 -10.43 14.43
C ASN A 88 5.47 -10.82 15.46
N GLY A 89 6.45 -9.94 15.71
CA GLY A 89 7.47 -10.21 16.72
C GLY A 89 8.47 -9.08 16.91
N ILE A 90 8.89 -8.89 18.16
CA ILE A 90 9.83 -7.84 18.60
C ILE A 90 11.18 -7.96 17.87
N LYS A 91 11.62 -9.17 17.51
CA LYS A 91 12.90 -9.39 16.83
C LYS A 91 12.99 -8.71 15.44
N ILE A 92 11.84 -8.47 14.80
CA ILE A 92 11.77 -7.90 13.44
C ILE A 92 11.33 -6.42 13.50
N ALA A 93 10.78 -5.96 14.63
CA ALA A 93 10.38 -4.57 14.87
C ALA A 93 11.60 -3.70 15.23
#